data_AF-A0A969V4V2-F1
#
_entry.id   AF-A0A969V4V2-F1
#
_cell.length_a   1.000
_cell.length_b   1.000
_cell.length_c   1.000
_cell.angle_alpha   90.00
_cell.angle_beta   90.00
_cell.angle_gamma   90.00
#
_symmetry.space_group_name_H-M   'P 1'
#
loop_
_entity.id
_entity.type
_entity.pdbx_description
1 polymer ?
#
loop_
_entity_poly.entity_id
_entity_poly.type
_entity_poly.pdbx_seq_one_letter_code
_entity_poly.pdbx_strand_id
1 'polypeptide(L)'
;MQNLGSILQQLGKLQTSEQVLKLAISKAETFGDNAQVQASKLNLANTRSFMVKNAIQKFQISGEGIVQANSVRAAIEHANQAFADYQKLDNTPYQIKAQLNWLSLYQDLDQWVQEDRQGIVEITELQAKIAPKQAETLQALIQD
;
A
#
# COMPACT_ATOMS: atom_id res chain seq x y z
N MET A 1 -19.16 -6.48 -4.28
CA MET A 1 -17.90 -6.40 -5.07
C MET A 1 -16.65 -6.34 -4.21
N GLN A 2 -16.69 -5.73 -3.02
CA GLN A 2 -15.57 -5.76 -2.06
C GLN A 2 -15.11 -7.17 -1.70
N ASN A 3 -16.03 -8.09 -1.42
CA ASN A 3 -15.68 -9.49 -1.10
C ASN A 3 -14.90 -10.15 -2.25
N LEU A 4 -15.28 -9.88 -3.50
CA LEU A 4 -14.55 -10.38 -4.67
C LEU A 4 -13.14 -9.76 -4.77
N GLY A 5 -13.01 -8.45 -4.55
CA GLY A 5 -11.70 -7.78 -4.52
C GLY A 5 -10.77 -8.35 -3.44
N SER A 6 -11.30 -8.61 -2.25
CA SER A 6 -10.55 -9.23 -1.13
C SER A 6 -10.15 -10.67 -1.45
N ILE A 7 -11.04 -11.48 -2.03
CA ILE A 7 -10.74 -12.85 -2.46
C ILE A 7 -9.67 -12.85 -3.55
N LEU A 8 -9.78 -11.96 -4.54
CA LEU A 8 -8.77 -11.84 -5.61
C LEU A 8 -7.40 -11.45 -5.06
N GLN A 9 -7.33 -10.59 -4.05
CA GLN A 9 -6.09 -10.26 -3.35
C GLN A 9 -5.48 -11.50 -2.67
N GLN A 10 -6.30 -12.25 -1.93
CA GLN A 10 -5.88 -13.49 -1.27
C GLN A 10 -5.41 -14.56 -2.26
N LEU A 11 -5.97 -14.58 -3.47
CA LEU A 11 -5.57 -15.47 -4.56
C LEU A 11 -4.37 -14.94 -5.37
N GLY A 12 -3.75 -13.82 -4.97
CA GLY A 12 -2.61 -13.21 -5.67
C GLY A 12 -2.95 -12.51 -6.99
N LYS A 13 -4.23 -12.38 -7.35
CA LYS A 13 -4.71 -11.67 -8.55
C LYS A 13 -4.80 -10.16 -8.29
N LEU A 14 -3.67 -9.56 -7.92
CA LEU A 14 -3.60 -8.21 -7.37
C LEU A 14 -4.12 -7.13 -8.35
N GLN A 15 -3.74 -7.19 -9.64
CA GLN A 15 -4.19 -6.22 -10.65
C GLN A 15 -5.72 -6.26 -10.84
N THR A 16 -6.29 -7.47 -10.93
CA THR A 16 -7.74 -7.64 -11.03
C THR A 16 -8.44 -7.18 -9.75
N SER A 17 -7.86 -7.46 -8.59
CA SER A 17 -8.36 -6.96 -7.29
C SER A 17 -8.44 -5.43 -7.29
N GLU A 18 -7.36 -4.75 -7.70
CA GLU A 18 -7.32 -3.29 -7.79
C GLU A 18 -8.43 -2.74 -8.71
N GLN A 19 -8.59 -3.31 -9.91
CA GLN A 19 -9.63 -2.89 -10.86
C GLN A 19 -11.04 -3.05 -10.29
N VAL A 20 -11.33 -4.21 -9.69
CA VAL A 20 -12.63 -4.50 -9.06
C VAL A 20 -12.90 -3.56 -7.89
N LEU A 21 -11.88 -3.23 -7.09
CA LEU A 21 -12.01 -2.31 -5.96
C LEU A 21 -12.25 -0.87 -6.42
N LYS A 22 -11.53 -0.39 -7.45
CA LYS A 22 -11.80 0.93 -8.06
C LYS A 22 -13.24 1.04 -8.58
N LEU A 23 -13.72 0.00 -9.26
CA LEU A 23 -15.11 -0.04 -9.73
C LEU A 23 -16.12 -0.07 -8.56
N ALA A 24 -15.81 -0.83 -7.50
CA ALA A 24 -16.66 -0.89 -6.30
C ALA A 24 -16.77 0.47 -5.61
N ILE A 25 -15.67 1.22 -5.50
CA ILE A 25 -15.64 2.59 -4.97
C ILE A 25 -16.55 3.49 -5.81
N SER A 26 -16.34 3.53 -7.13
CA SER A 26 -17.12 4.40 -8.03
C SER A 26 -18.63 4.11 -7.96
N LYS A 27 -19.02 2.82 -7.90
CA LYS A 27 -20.43 2.46 -7.74
C LYS A 27 -20.98 2.86 -6.38
N ALA A 28 -20.25 2.60 -5.30
CA ALA A 28 -20.69 2.96 -3.95
C ALA A 28 -20.84 4.48 -3.79
N GLU A 29 -19.93 5.28 -4.38
CA GLU A 29 -20.04 6.74 -4.45
C GLU A 29 -21.31 7.18 -5.19
N THR A 30 -21.64 6.52 -6.30
CA THR A 30 -22.88 6.80 -7.08
C THR A 30 -24.15 6.55 -6.25
N PHE A 31 -24.14 5.54 -5.38
CA PHE A 31 -25.28 5.19 -4.52
C PHE A 31 -25.26 5.89 -3.15
N GLY A 32 -24.23 6.69 -2.85
CA GLY A 32 -24.07 7.35 -1.53
C GLY A 32 -23.76 6.38 -0.39
N ASP A 33 -23.29 5.16 -0.68
CA ASP A 33 -22.94 4.15 0.33
C ASP A 33 -21.53 4.40 0.89
N ASN A 34 -21.44 5.39 1.78
CA ASN A 34 -20.18 5.81 2.38
C ASN A 34 -19.47 4.67 3.13
N ALA A 35 -20.19 3.76 3.79
CA ALA A 35 -19.59 2.64 4.49
C ALA A 35 -18.85 1.72 3.51
N GLN A 36 -19.50 1.38 2.39
CA GLN A 36 -18.91 0.57 1.33
C GLN A 36 -17.75 1.29 0.63
N VAL A 37 -17.82 2.60 0.45
CA VAL A 37 -16.72 3.42 -0.10
C VAL A 37 -15.48 3.29 0.77
N GLN A 38 -15.58 3.55 2.08
CA GLN A 38 -14.42 3.53 2.97
C GLN A 38 -13.84 2.12 3.12
N ALA A 39 -14.70 1.10 3.21
CA ALA A 39 -14.25 -0.28 3.28
C ALA A 39 -13.51 -0.73 2.01
N SER A 40 -13.96 -0.26 0.83
CA SER A 40 -13.32 -0.56 -0.45
C SER A 40 -12.00 0.20 -0.63
N LYS A 41 -11.93 1.45 -0.13
CA LYS A 41 -10.69 2.26 -0.11
C LYS A 41 -9.61 1.62 0.75
N LEU A 42 -9.96 1.13 1.95
CA LEU A 42 -9.03 0.38 2.79
C LEU A 42 -8.50 -0.87 2.07
N ASN A 43 -9.39 -1.65 1.46
CA ASN A 43 -8.99 -2.85 0.74
C ASN A 43 -8.11 -2.54 -0.48
N LEU A 44 -8.36 -1.43 -1.17
CA LEU A 44 -7.52 -0.97 -2.28
C LEU A 44 -6.10 -0.62 -1.81
N ALA A 45 -5.99 0.14 -0.71
CA ALA A 45 -4.70 0.48 -0.11
C ALA A 45 -3.93 -0.80 0.31
N ASN A 46 -4.62 -1.76 0.92
CA ASN A 46 -4.05 -3.07 1.25
C ASN A 46 -3.58 -3.82 0.00
N THR A 47 -4.36 -3.84 -1.09
CA THR A 47 -3.97 -4.51 -2.34
C THR A 47 -2.70 -3.91 -2.91
N ARG A 48 -2.57 -2.58 -2.87
CA ARG A 48 -1.37 -1.87 -3.33
C ARG A 48 -0.17 -2.17 -2.43
N SER A 49 -0.35 -2.22 -1.11
CA SER A 49 0.68 -2.69 -0.18
C SER A 49 1.15 -4.11 -0.50
N PHE A 50 0.24 -5.04 -0.81
CA PHE A 50 0.62 -6.39 -1.27
C PHE A 50 1.38 -6.38 -2.60
N MET A 51 1.06 -5.47 -3.52
CA MET A 51 1.83 -5.31 -4.75
C MET A 51 3.26 -4.84 -4.48
N VAL A 52 3.46 -3.96 -3.49
CA VAL A 52 4.81 -3.57 -3.02
C VAL A 52 5.55 -4.81 -2.51
N LYS A 53 4.95 -5.59 -1.62
CA LYS A 53 5.58 -6.83 -1.10
C LYS A 53 5.92 -7.82 -2.22
N ASN A 54 5.06 -7.96 -3.24
CA ASN A 54 5.36 -8.81 -4.41
C ASN A 54 6.55 -8.28 -5.21
N ALA A 55 6.66 -6.95 -5.35
CA ALA A 55 7.78 -6.31 -6.04
C ALA A 55 9.10 -6.49 -5.28
N ILE A 56 9.09 -6.34 -3.94
CA ILE A 56 10.25 -6.62 -3.08
C ILE A 56 10.72 -8.06 -3.26
N GLN A 57 9.78 -9.02 -3.18
CA GLN A 57 10.10 -10.44 -3.38
C GLN A 57 10.71 -10.69 -4.76
N LYS A 58 10.12 -10.13 -5.83
CA LYS A 58 10.67 -10.24 -7.18
C LYS A 58 12.08 -9.69 -7.29
N PHE A 59 12.34 -8.52 -6.69
CA PHE A 59 13.67 -7.94 -6.64
C PHE A 59 14.67 -8.91 -5.99
N GLN A 60 14.34 -9.41 -4.79
CA GLN A 60 15.20 -10.28 -3.98
C GLN A 60 15.53 -11.61 -4.66
N ILE A 61 14.57 -12.21 -5.38
CA ILE A 61 14.79 -13.49 -6.08
C ILE A 61 15.42 -13.32 -7.46
N SER A 62 15.40 -12.11 -8.03
CA SER A 62 15.96 -11.85 -9.35
C SER A 62 17.45 -11.52 -9.28
N GLY A 63 18.26 -12.21 -10.08
CA GLY A 63 19.67 -11.85 -10.32
C GLY A 63 19.90 -10.94 -11.52
N GLU A 64 18.83 -10.59 -12.23
CA GLU A 64 18.89 -9.79 -13.46
C GLU A 64 18.61 -8.31 -13.16
N GLY A 65 19.59 -7.43 -13.46
CA GLY A 65 19.50 -6.00 -13.13
C GLY A 65 18.27 -5.28 -13.73
N ILE A 66 17.79 -5.69 -14.90
CA ILE A 66 16.57 -5.12 -15.51
C ILE A 66 15.32 -5.51 -14.70
N VAL A 67 15.23 -6.76 -14.24
CA VAL A 67 14.11 -7.25 -13.43
C VAL A 67 14.11 -6.56 -12.07
N GLN A 68 15.29 -6.37 -11.48
CA GLN A 68 15.47 -5.61 -10.25
C GLN A 68 15.01 -4.15 -10.41
N ALA A 69 15.48 -3.43 -11.43
CA ALA A 69 15.09 -2.05 -11.69
C ALA A 69 13.57 -1.89 -11.93
N ASN A 70 12.96 -2.83 -12.66
CA ASN A 70 11.51 -2.85 -12.87
C ASN A 70 10.73 -3.09 -11.57
N SER A 71 11.26 -3.95 -10.70
CA SER A 71 10.67 -4.25 -9.39
C SER A 71 10.73 -3.04 -8.46
N VAL A 72 11.86 -2.32 -8.44
CA VAL A 72 12.00 -1.04 -7.71
C VAL A 72 10.97 -0.03 -8.19
N ARG A 73 10.86 0.18 -9.51
CA ARG A 73 9.89 1.13 -10.08
C ARG A 73 8.45 0.78 -9.70
N ALA A 74 8.08 -0.50 -9.81
CA ALA A 74 6.75 -0.98 -9.45
C ALA A 74 6.47 -0.79 -7.95
N ALA A 75 7.44 -1.10 -7.08
CA ALA A 75 7.31 -0.91 -5.64
C ALA A 75 7.06 0.57 -5.30
N ILE A 76 7.81 1.49 -5.90
CA ILE A 76 7.66 2.93 -5.68
C ILE A 76 6.28 3.43 -6.11
N GLU A 77 5.82 3.01 -7.29
CA GLU A 77 4.51 3.40 -7.79
C GLU A 77 3.40 2.94 -6.84
N HIS A 78 3.41 1.66 -6.48
CA HIS A 78 2.39 1.10 -5.59
C HIS A 78 2.47 1.65 -4.17
N ALA A 79 3.67 1.93 -3.65
CA ALA A 79 3.86 2.51 -2.33
C ALA A 79 3.31 3.93 -2.25
N ASN A 80 3.64 4.81 -3.23
CA ASN A 80 3.10 6.16 -3.27
C ASN A 80 1.57 6.15 -3.30
N GLN A 81 0.98 5.24 -4.09
CA GLN A 81 -0.47 5.09 -4.17
C GLN A 81 -1.08 4.55 -2.86
N ALA A 82 -0.47 3.54 -2.24
CA ALA A 82 -0.95 2.95 -1.00
C ALA A 82 -0.92 3.96 0.16
N PHE A 83 0.19 4.67 0.33
CA PHE A 83 0.31 5.69 1.38
C PHE A 83 -0.71 6.81 1.20
N ALA A 84 -0.91 7.29 -0.03
CA ALA A 84 -1.92 8.30 -0.32
C ALA A 84 -3.35 7.81 -0.05
N ASP A 85 -3.64 6.52 -0.26
CA ASP A 85 -4.97 5.97 0.01
C ASP A 85 -5.21 5.73 1.50
N TYR A 86 -4.21 5.27 2.26
CA TYR A 86 -4.31 5.16 3.71
C TYR A 86 -4.57 6.52 4.36
N GLN A 87 -3.91 7.59 3.90
CA GLN A 87 -4.13 8.95 4.43
C GLN A 87 -5.56 9.47 4.21
N LYS A 88 -6.24 9.03 3.14
CA LYS A 88 -7.64 9.42 2.90
C LYS A 88 -8.64 8.76 3.86
N LEU A 89 -8.18 7.81 4.68
CA LEU A 89 -9.00 7.09 5.66
C LEU A 89 -8.92 7.69 7.06
N ASP A 90 -8.27 8.85 7.22
CA ASP A 90 -8.32 9.63 8.45
C ASP A 90 -9.76 10.03 8.78
N ASN A 91 -10.13 9.99 10.07
CA ASN A 91 -11.48 10.27 10.56
C ASN A 91 -12.56 9.30 10.04
N THR A 92 -12.17 8.09 9.63
CA THR A 92 -13.12 7.02 9.27
C THR A 92 -13.12 5.94 10.34
N PRO A 93 -14.14 5.05 10.39
CA PRO A 93 -14.11 3.87 11.26
C PRO A 93 -12.92 2.92 10.99
N TYR A 94 -12.19 3.13 9.90
CA TYR A 94 -11.02 2.35 9.51
C TYR A 94 -9.69 3.04 9.80
N GLN A 95 -9.70 4.23 10.43
CA GLN A 95 -8.50 5.05 10.70
C GLN A 95 -7.37 4.24 11.35
N ILE A 96 -7.62 3.64 12.52
CA ILE A 96 -6.59 2.86 13.25
C ILE A 96 -6.03 1.75 12.37
N LYS A 97 -6.88 1.02 11.65
CA LYS A 97 -6.45 -0.06 10.76
C LYS A 97 -5.63 0.47 9.58
N ALA A 98 -6.02 1.59 8.99
CA ALA A 98 -5.27 2.25 7.92
C ALA A 98 -3.91 2.72 8.39
N GLN A 99 -3.83 3.32 9.59
CA GLN A 99 -2.59 3.79 10.22
C GLN A 99 -1.64 2.64 10.53
N LEU A 100 -2.14 1.54 11.10
CA LEU A 100 -1.33 0.33 11.34
C LEU A 100 -0.81 -0.27 10.03
N ASN A 101 -1.66 -0.35 9.00
CA ASN A 101 -1.25 -0.88 7.69
C ASN A 101 -0.26 0.04 6.96
N TRP A 102 -0.40 1.37 7.14
CA TRP A 102 0.57 2.36 6.66
C TRP A 102 1.94 2.12 7.31
N LEU A 103 1.98 1.96 8.64
CA LEU A 103 3.23 1.71 9.38
C LEU A 103 3.88 0.38 8.98
N SER A 104 3.09 -0.67 8.79
CA SER A 104 3.61 -1.95 8.32
C SER A 104 4.28 -1.81 6.95
N LEU A 105 3.66 -1.08 6.01
CA LEU A 105 4.25 -0.86 4.68
C LEU A 105 5.54 -0.03 4.77
N TYR A 106 5.57 0.99 5.63
CA TYR A 106 6.80 1.76 5.87
C TYR A 106 7.93 0.87 6.39
N GLN A 107 7.63 -0.02 7.34
CA GLN A 107 8.60 -0.98 7.89
C GLN A 107 9.08 -1.99 6.84
N ASP A 108 8.21 -2.49 5.97
CA ASP A 108 8.63 -3.38 4.87
C ASP A 108 9.65 -2.69 3.95
N LEU A 109 9.43 -1.40 3.62
CA LEU A 109 10.36 -0.61 2.81
C LEU A 109 11.67 -0.32 3.55
N ASP A 110 11.60 -0.06 4.85
CA ASP A 110 12.78 0.17 5.68
C ASP A 110 13.65 -1.07 5.77
N GLN A 111 13.05 -2.21 6.06
CA GLN A 111 13.76 -3.47 6.05
C GLN A 111 14.43 -3.74 4.69
N TRP A 112 13.74 -3.47 3.58
CA TRP A 112 14.33 -3.65 2.26
C TRP A 112 15.57 -2.77 2.03
N VAL A 113 15.55 -1.50 2.46
CA VAL A 113 16.73 -0.62 2.34
C VAL A 113 17.87 -1.07 3.24
N GLN A 114 17.59 -1.56 4.45
CA GLN A 114 18.63 -2.07 5.36
C GLN A 114 19.28 -3.37 4.84
N GLU A 115 18.49 -4.23 4.20
CA GLU A 115 18.98 -5.50 3.64
C GLU A 115 19.74 -5.30 2.32
N ASP A 116 19.35 -4.31 1.53
CA ASP A 116 20.00 -4.00 0.25
C ASP A 116 21.31 -3.24 0.46
N ARG A 117 22.42 -3.98 0.44
CA ARG A 117 23.77 -3.44 0.61
C ARG A 117 24.24 -2.52 -0.52
N GLN A 118 23.53 -2.51 -1.66
CA GLN A 118 23.89 -1.69 -2.83
C GLN A 118 23.27 -0.29 -2.76
N GLY A 119 22.28 -0.09 -1.89
CA GLY A 119 21.62 1.19 -1.67
C GLY A 119 20.71 1.53 -2.85
N ILE A 120 19.50 0.95 -2.88
CA ILE A 120 18.45 1.39 -3.80
C ILE A 120 18.06 2.83 -3.45
N VAL A 121 18.67 3.78 -4.15
CA VAL A 121 18.54 5.22 -3.90
C VAL A 121 17.09 5.64 -3.95
N GLU A 122 16.33 5.15 -4.93
CA GLU A 122 14.95 5.57 -5.14
C GLU A 122 14.00 5.13 -4.01
N ILE A 123 14.27 3.98 -3.37
CA ILE A 123 13.51 3.55 -2.18
C ILE A 123 13.92 4.39 -0.97
N THR A 124 15.21 4.70 -0.83
CA THR A 124 15.72 5.58 0.24
C THR A 124 15.11 6.97 0.14
N GLU A 125 15.01 7.53 -1.07
CA GLU A 125 14.36 8.81 -1.33
C GLU A 125 12.86 8.77 -0.99
N LEU A 126 12.17 7.68 -1.37
CA LEU A 126 10.78 7.48 -1.01
C LEU A 126 10.61 7.45 0.52
N GLN A 127 11.45 6.73 1.24
CA GLN A 127 11.43 6.69 2.70
C GLN A 127 11.63 8.07 3.32
N ALA A 128 12.65 8.80 2.87
CA ALA A 128 12.93 10.15 3.38
C ALA A 128 11.72 11.09 3.18
N LYS A 129 11.04 10.97 2.03
CA LYS A 129 9.83 11.74 1.72
C LYS A 129 8.66 11.42 2.66
N ILE A 130 8.48 10.16 3.05
CA ILE A 130 7.33 9.71 3.86
C ILE A 130 7.63 9.65 5.36
N ALA A 131 8.89 9.67 5.79
CA ALA A 131 9.31 9.59 7.19
C ALA A 131 8.63 10.61 8.12
N PRO A 132 8.39 11.89 7.74
CA PRO A 132 7.65 12.82 8.58
C PRO A 132 6.24 12.30 8.96
N LYS A 133 5.59 11.59 8.04
CA LYS A 133 4.25 11.00 8.27
C LYS A 133 4.28 9.78 9.18
N GLN A 134 5.42 9.11 9.32
CA GLN A 134 5.56 8.02 10.29
C GLN A 134 5.41 8.53 11.72
N ALA A 135 6.09 9.63 12.05
CA ALA A 135 6.00 10.24 13.38
C ALA A 135 4.57 10.71 13.69
N GLU A 136 3.91 11.38 12.73
CA GLU A 136 2.50 11.78 12.85
C GLU A 136 1.57 10.58 13.09
N THR A 137 1.74 9.51 12.30
CA THR A 137 0.92 8.29 12.39
C THR A 137 1.11 7.58 13.73
N LEU A 138 2.34 7.50 14.23
CA LEU A 138 2.63 6.91 15.55
C LEU A 138 2.05 7.74 16.69
N GLN A 139 2.12 9.07 16.60
CA GLN A 139 1.53 9.96 17.61
C GLN A 139 0.01 9.83 17.65
N ALA A 140 -0.65 9.75 16.49
CA ALA A 140 -2.10 9.57 16.43
C ALA A 140 -2.56 8.28 17.13
N LEU A 141 -1.83 7.18 16.94
CA LEU A 141 -2.15 5.88 17.57
C LEU A 141 -1.97 5.83 19.09
N ILE A 142 -1.20 6.76 19.67
CA ILE A 142 -0.97 6.83 21.13
C ILE A 142 -2.04 7.70 21.82
N GLN A 143 -2.75 8.54 21.06
CA GLN A 143 -3.75 9.48 21.57
C GLN A 143 -5.20 8.96 21.49
N ASP A 144 -5.44 7.89 20.73
CA ASP A 144 -6.72 7.16 20.62
C ASP A 144 -6.88 6.09 21.72
#